data_AF-A0A395ISL2-F1
#
_entry.id   AF-A0A395ISL2-F1
#
_cell.length_a   1.000
_cell.length_b   1.000
_cell.length_c   1.000
_cell.angle_alpha   90.00
_cell.angle_beta   90.00
_cell.angle_gamma   90.00
#
_symmetry.space_group_name_H-M   'P 1'
#
loop_
_entity.id
_entity.type
_entity.pdbx_description
1 polymer ?
#
loop_
_entity_poly.entity_id
_entity_poly.type
_entity_poly.pdbx_seq_one_letter_code
_entity_poly.pdbx_strand_id
1 'polypeptide(L)'
;MSTFEYLKVPADEKFEDEPKIPRRRFLASALFFAFTGLVLFTALTLLVVGLAKVESVQLNREFSNTNSEWNHENNHKTRAAGDKYLIGVGKADITGPVVELNFMGYASLPQVGTGLRQRIYSRASLSEM
;
A
#
# COMPACT_ATOMS: atom_id res chain seq x y z
N MET A 1 32.42 -12.93 -61.78
CA MET A 1 32.96 -13.11 -60.41
C MET A 1 34.17 -12.20 -60.30
N SER A 2 33.98 -10.97 -59.85
CA SER A 2 35.04 -9.95 -59.76
C SER A 2 35.26 -9.58 -58.30
N THR A 3 36.45 -9.91 -57.80
CA THR A 3 36.89 -9.65 -56.43
C THR A 3 37.26 -8.17 -56.31
N PHE A 4 36.65 -7.45 -55.37
CA PHE A 4 37.02 -6.07 -55.05
C PHE A 4 38.18 -6.10 -54.03
N GLU A 5 39.37 -5.66 -54.45
CA GLU A 5 40.46 -5.33 -53.52
C GLU A 5 40.20 -3.98 -52.87
N TYR A 6 40.38 -3.91 -51.55
CA TYR A 6 40.28 -2.67 -50.79
C TYR A 6 41.61 -1.92 -50.82
N LEU A 7 41.58 -0.66 -51.25
CA LEU A 7 42.70 0.27 -51.15
C LEU A 7 42.90 0.67 -49.69
N LYS A 8 44.11 0.42 -49.14
CA LYS A 8 44.47 0.81 -47.77
C LYS A 8 44.75 2.31 -47.72
N VAL A 9 43.92 3.05 -46.98
CA VAL A 9 44.08 4.50 -46.77
C VAL A 9 45.30 4.76 -45.87
N PRO A 10 46.22 5.68 -46.26
CA PRO A 10 47.40 6.01 -45.46
C PRO A 10 47.00 6.68 -44.15
N ALA A 11 47.58 6.19 -43.05
CA ALA A 11 47.21 6.55 -41.69
C ALA A 11 48.06 7.72 -41.19
N ASP A 12 47.97 8.90 -41.80
CA ASP A 12 48.67 10.09 -41.31
C ASP A 12 47.88 11.36 -41.62
N GLU A 13 46.94 11.71 -40.74
CA GLU A 13 46.54 13.11 -40.58
C GLU A 13 46.06 13.31 -39.12
N LYS A 14 47.02 13.64 -38.25
CA LYS A 14 46.73 14.15 -36.90
C LYS A 14 46.15 15.55 -37.04
N PHE A 15 44.82 15.67 -36.89
CA PHE A 15 44.17 16.97 -36.80
C PHE A 15 44.14 17.48 -35.36
N GLU A 16 45.01 18.46 -35.12
CA GLU A 16 44.83 19.73 -34.40
C GLU A 16 44.46 19.73 -32.89
N ASP A 17 45.19 20.59 -32.19
CA ASP A 17 45.20 20.83 -30.74
C ASP A 17 43.81 21.07 -30.12
N GLU A 18 43.46 20.31 -29.08
CA GLU A 18 42.29 20.60 -28.24
C GLU A 18 42.42 21.98 -27.57
N PRO A 19 41.43 22.88 -27.70
CA PRO A 19 41.41 24.10 -26.92
C PRO A 19 41.13 23.77 -25.45
N LYS A 20 42.12 23.98 -24.57
CA LYS A 20 41.93 23.95 -23.11
C LYS A 20 41.00 25.10 -22.68
N ILE A 21 39.71 24.82 -22.58
CA ILE A 21 38.70 25.74 -22.06
C ILE A 21 39.03 26.05 -20.58
N PRO A 22 39.21 27.32 -20.19
CA PRO A 22 39.47 27.66 -18.79
C PRO A 22 38.23 27.36 -17.94
N ARG A 23 38.33 26.35 -17.06
CA ARG A 23 37.36 26.06 -16.01
C ARG A 23 37.36 27.20 -14.97
N ARG A 24 36.66 28.30 -15.26
CA ARG A 24 36.49 29.39 -14.29
C ARG A 24 35.01 29.74 -14.09
N ARG A 25 34.55 29.36 -12.89
CA ARG A 25 33.45 29.95 -12.10
C ARG A 25 32.01 29.81 -12.63
N PHE A 26 31.50 28.59 -12.66
CA PHE A 26 30.04 28.31 -12.74
C PHE A 26 29.46 27.66 -11.46
N LEU A 27 30.22 27.61 -10.36
CA LEU A 27 29.76 26.97 -9.11
C LEU A 27 28.80 27.86 -8.30
N ALA A 28 28.85 29.19 -8.48
CA ALA A 28 28.03 30.11 -7.71
C ALA A 28 26.55 30.09 -8.13
N SER A 29 26.24 30.01 -9.42
CA SER A 29 24.86 29.99 -9.92
C SER A 29 24.12 28.71 -9.55
N ALA A 30 24.80 27.55 -9.55
CA ALA A 30 24.22 26.28 -9.16
C ALA A 30 23.73 26.25 -7.70
N LEU A 31 24.44 26.94 -6.80
CA LEU A 31 24.05 27.05 -5.40
C LEU A 31 22.79 27.88 -5.22
N PHE A 32 22.63 29.00 -5.95
CA PHE A 32 21.41 29.81 -5.87
C PHE A 32 20.17 29.03 -6.31
N PHE A 33 20.25 28.26 -7.40
CA PHE A 33 19.13 27.42 -7.84
C PHE A 33 18.83 26.28 -6.86
N ALA A 34 19.84 25.72 -6.20
CA ALA A 34 19.64 24.71 -5.16
C ALA A 34 18.95 25.30 -3.92
N PHE A 35 19.34 26.50 -3.48
CA PHE A 35 18.71 27.18 -2.35
C PHE A 35 17.27 27.61 -2.65
N THR A 36 16.99 28.16 -3.83
CA THR A 36 15.63 28.55 -4.22
C THR A 36 14.72 27.33 -4.32
N GLY A 37 15.22 26.21 -4.85
CA GLY A 37 14.50 24.93 -4.89
C GLY A 37 14.18 24.39 -3.49
N LEU A 38 15.14 24.44 -2.57
CA LEU A 38 14.93 23.99 -1.19
C LEU A 38 13.89 24.85 -0.47
N VAL A 39 13.96 26.18 -0.61
CA VAL A 39 12.98 27.09 -0.01
C VAL A 39 11.58 26.82 -0.56
N LEU A 40 11.42 26.69 -1.88
CA LEU A 40 10.13 26.38 -2.49
C LEU A 40 9.59 25.01 -2.05
N PHE A 41 10.45 24.01 -1.94
CA PHE A 41 10.07 22.68 -1.46
C PHE A 41 9.61 22.72 -0.01
N THR A 42 10.32 23.41 0.88
CA THR A 42 9.90 23.58 2.29
C THR A 42 8.60 24.35 2.45
N ALA A 43 8.38 25.38 1.63
CA ALA A 43 7.12 26.13 1.63
C ALA A 43 5.94 25.25 1.16
N LEU A 44 6.16 24.44 0.11
CA LEU A 44 5.16 23.52 -0.41
C LEU A 44 4.83 22.40 0.59
N THR A 45 5.82 21.83 1.27
CA THR A 45 5.57 20.79 2.28
C THR A 45 4.84 21.36 3.50
N LEU A 46 5.18 22.57 3.96
CA LEU A 46 4.45 23.24 5.05
C LEU A 46 3.01 23.58 4.65
N LEU A 47 2.77 24.01 3.41
CA LEU A 47 1.43 24.27 2.89
C LEU A 47 0.57 23.00 2.90
N VAL A 48 1.10 21.88 2.39
CA VAL A 48 0.39 20.59 2.33
C VAL A 48 0.09 20.06 3.75
N VAL A 49 1.05 20.14 4.66
CA VAL A 49 0.85 19.73 6.06
C VAL A 49 -0.12 20.67 6.79
N GLY A 50 -0.08 21.97 6.51
CA GLY A 50 -1.01 22.95 7.04
C GLY A 50 -2.45 22.70 6.62
N LEU A 51 -2.68 22.36 5.35
CA LEU A 51 -4.00 21.94 4.87
C LEU A 51 -4.44 20.59 5.46
N ALA A 52 -3.52 19.66 5.70
CA ALA A 52 -3.84 18.34 6.25
C ALA A 52 -4.08 18.34 7.77
N LYS A 53 -3.62 19.35 8.53
CA LYS A 53 -3.71 19.40 10.00
C LYS A 53 -4.89 20.18 10.57
N VAL A 54 -5.84 20.64 9.75
CA VAL A 54 -7.01 21.41 10.21
C VAL A 54 -8.05 20.54 10.96
N GLU A 55 -7.93 19.21 10.99
CA GLU A 55 -9.02 18.34 11.47
C GLU A 55 -8.76 17.57 12.78
N SER A 56 -7.70 17.86 13.55
CA SER A 56 -7.46 17.12 14.80
C SER A 56 -7.02 17.98 15.98
N VAL A 57 -7.87 18.91 16.39
CA VAL A 57 -7.91 19.38 17.78
C VAL A 57 -8.88 18.49 18.56
N GLN A 58 -8.39 17.38 19.09
CA GLN A 58 -9.13 16.56 20.04
C GLN A 58 -9.01 17.20 21.43
N LEU A 59 -10.09 17.85 21.86
CA LEU A 59 -10.20 18.38 23.21
C LEU A 59 -10.18 17.25 24.25
N ASN A 60 -9.36 17.47 25.26
CA ASN A 60 -9.12 16.66 26.44
C ASN A 60 -10.45 16.20 27.07
N ARG A 61 -10.71 14.88 27.10
CA ARG A 61 -11.78 14.31 27.92
C ARG A 61 -11.17 13.63 29.13
N GLU A 62 -11.18 14.39 30.22
CA GLU A 62 -10.98 13.93 31.60
C GLU A 62 -11.89 12.69 31.85
N PHE A 63 -11.28 11.54 32.15
CA PHE A 63 -12.02 10.32 32.44
C PHE A 63 -12.03 10.08 33.96
N SER A 64 -13.14 10.41 34.59
CA SER A 64 -13.57 9.70 35.81
C SER A 64 -15.09 9.66 35.87
N ASN A 65 -15.65 8.46 35.84
CA ASN A 65 -16.15 7.82 37.06
C ASN A 65 -16.69 6.43 36.74
N THR A 66 -16.20 5.48 37.53
CA THR A 66 -16.69 4.11 37.65
C THR A 66 -18.13 4.12 38.15
N ASN A 67 -19.04 3.51 37.41
CA ASN A 67 -20.16 2.73 37.94
C ASN A 67 -20.66 1.77 36.84
N SER A 68 -20.56 0.49 37.15
CA SER A 68 -20.95 -0.65 36.34
C SER A 68 -22.47 -0.73 36.21
N GLU A 69 -22.98 -0.69 34.99
CA GLU A 69 -24.34 -1.13 34.70
C GLU A 69 -24.38 -1.72 33.29
N TRP A 70 -24.80 -2.99 33.20
CA TRP A 70 -24.90 -3.77 31.97
C TRP A 70 -26.03 -3.25 31.07
N ASN A 71 -25.79 -2.10 30.46
CA ASN A 71 -26.58 -1.62 29.34
C ASN A 71 -25.85 -2.04 28.07
N HIS A 72 -26.33 -3.10 27.41
CA HIS A 72 -26.09 -3.34 25.99
C HIS A 72 -26.82 -2.25 25.18
N GLU A 73 -26.42 -0.99 25.39
CA GLU A 73 -26.77 0.10 24.50
C GLU A 73 -26.15 -0.24 23.15
N ASN A 74 -26.95 -0.13 22.09
CA ASN A 74 -26.62 -0.37 20.69
C ASN A 74 -25.53 0.61 20.21
N ASN A 75 -24.35 0.54 20.80
CA ASN A 75 -23.18 1.34 20.48
C ASN A 75 -22.41 0.70 19.31
N HIS A 76 -23.14 0.03 18.41
CA HIS A 76 -22.76 -0.07 17.00
C HIS A 76 -23.16 1.22 16.26
N LYS A 77 -23.11 2.36 16.96
CA LYS A 77 -22.99 3.69 16.35
C LYS A 77 -21.84 3.58 15.37
N THR A 78 -22.20 3.64 14.10
CA THR A 78 -21.42 3.32 12.92
C THR A 78 -19.96 3.74 13.11
N ARG A 79 -19.09 2.74 13.36
CA ARG A 79 -17.63 2.95 13.45
C ARG A 79 -17.06 3.56 12.15
N ALA A 80 -17.86 3.59 11.08
CA ALA A 80 -17.57 4.11 9.76
C ALA A 80 -18.14 5.51 9.48
N ALA A 81 -18.45 6.33 10.49
CA ALA A 81 -18.84 7.72 10.25
C ALA A 81 -17.67 8.50 9.60
N GLY A 82 -17.57 8.44 8.27
CA GLY A 82 -16.51 9.06 7.46
C GLY A 82 -15.77 8.12 6.49
N ASP A 83 -15.95 6.80 6.59
CA ASP A 83 -15.29 5.84 5.69
C ASP A 83 -16.10 5.63 4.40
N LYS A 84 -15.40 5.43 3.26
CA LYS A 84 -16.03 5.22 1.94
C LYS A 84 -16.82 3.92 1.79
N TYR A 85 -16.59 2.95 2.67
CA TYR A 85 -17.26 1.65 2.63
C TYR A 85 -17.36 1.10 4.05
N LEU A 86 -18.52 0.52 4.37
CA LEU A 86 -18.70 -0.29 5.56
C LEU A 86 -18.56 -1.76 5.16
N ILE A 87 -17.60 -2.47 5.75
CA ILE A 87 -17.39 -3.90 5.49
C ILE A 87 -17.69 -4.69 6.77
N GLY A 88 -18.78 -5.45 6.76
CA GLY A 88 -19.09 -6.47 7.73
C GLY A 88 -18.50 -7.83 7.32
N VAL A 89 -17.90 -8.54 8.28
CA VAL A 89 -17.43 -9.91 8.11
C VAL A 89 -18.03 -10.81 9.19
N GLY A 90 -18.44 -12.01 8.82
CA GLY A 90 -19.05 -12.99 9.71
C GLY A 90 -18.48 -14.39 9.53
N LYS A 91 -18.38 -15.14 10.63
CA LYS A 91 -17.99 -16.55 10.63
C LYS A 91 -18.90 -17.31 11.60
N ALA A 92 -19.58 -18.34 11.11
CA ALA A 92 -20.48 -19.18 11.91
C ALA A 92 -20.13 -20.66 11.74
N ASP A 93 -20.27 -21.44 12.81
CA ASP A 93 -20.10 -22.90 12.76
C ASP A 93 -21.32 -23.55 12.11
N ILE A 94 -21.07 -24.35 11.08
CA ILE A 94 -22.09 -25.10 10.34
C ILE A 94 -21.80 -26.60 10.33
N THR A 95 -20.98 -27.05 11.28
CA THR A 95 -20.61 -28.47 11.40
C THR A 95 -21.85 -29.31 11.71
N GLY A 96 -22.18 -30.24 10.82
CA GLY A 96 -23.23 -31.24 11.02
C GLY A 96 -22.80 -32.42 11.91
N PRO A 97 -23.57 -33.51 11.92
CA PRO A 97 -23.21 -34.75 12.61
C PRO A 97 -21.86 -35.30 12.12
N VAL A 98 -21.04 -35.81 13.04
CA VAL A 98 -19.62 -36.13 12.80
C VAL A 98 -19.32 -37.64 12.74
N VAL A 99 -20.28 -38.47 13.14
CA VAL A 99 -20.16 -39.94 13.16
C VAL A 99 -21.34 -40.57 12.43
N GLU A 100 -21.11 -41.75 11.85
CA GLU A 100 -22.14 -42.60 11.23
C GLU A 100 -22.88 -41.94 10.05
N LEU A 101 -22.26 -40.94 9.42
CA LEU A 101 -22.80 -40.26 8.24
C LEU A 101 -21.93 -40.52 7.02
N ASN A 102 -22.54 -40.80 5.89
CA ASN A 102 -21.84 -40.85 4.60
C ASN A 102 -21.34 -39.46 4.22
N PHE A 103 -20.08 -39.38 3.81
CA PHE A 103 -19.51 -38.13 3.33
C PHE A 103 -19.93 -37.84 1.89
N MET A 104 -20.10 -36.55 1.60
CA MET A 104 -20.37 -36.05 0.27
C MET A 104 -19.07 -35.88 -0.51
N GLY A 105 -19.06 -36.18 -1.82
CA GLY A 105 -17.96 -35.87 -2.74
C GLY A 105 -17.40 -37.07 -3.52
N TYR A 106 -16.99 -38.14 -2.84
CA TYR A 106 -16.35 -39.28 -3.51
C TYR A 106 -17.32 -40.33 -4.07
N ALA A 107 -18.64 -40.14 -3.91
CA ALA A 107 -19.68 -41.07 -4.35
C ALA A 107 -19.43 -42.53 -3.88
N SER A 108 -18.90 -42.69 -2.65
CA SER A 108 -18.47 -43.96 -2.10
C SER A 108 -19.25 -44.30 -0.83
N LEU A 109 -19.99 -45.41 -0.86
CA LEU A 109 -20.75 -45.92 0.30
C LEU A 109 -19.89 -46.27 1.52
N PRO A 110 -18.68 -46.86 1.40
CA PRO A 110 -17.84 -47.13 2.57
C PRO A 110 -17.24 -45.87 3.21
N GLN A 111 -17.42 -44.69 2.62
CA GLN A 111 -16.91 -43.44 3.19
C GLN A 111 -17.86 -42.90 4.26
N VAL A 112 -17.65 -43.36 5.50
CA VAL A 112 -18.44 -42.99 6.68
C VAL A 112 -17.58 -42.21 7.67
N GLY A 113 -18.15 -41.16 8.27
CA GLY A 113 -17.49 -40.38 9.32
C GLY A 113 -17.31 -41.16 10.61
N THR A 114 -16.10 -41.11 11.17
CA THR A 114 -15.73 -41.73 12.46
C THR A 114 -15.36 -40.70 13.52
N GLY A 115 -15.56 -39.42 13.24
CA GLY A 115 -15.21 -38.32 14.14
C GLY A 115 -14.92 -37.02 13.39
N LEU A 116 -14.42 -36.04 14.14
CA LEU A 116 -14.16 -34.70 13.63
C LEU A 116 -12.67 -34.36 13.69
N ARG A 117 -12.07 -34.07 12.53
CA ARG A 117 -10.74 -33.47 12.45
C ARG A 117 -10.79 -31.95 12.59
N GLN A 118 -11.74 -31.31 11.90
CA GLN A 118 -11.89 -29.86 11.86
C GLN A 118 -13.36 -29.47 11.65
N ARG A 119 -13.78 -28.35 12.23
CA ARG A 119 -15.13 -27.77 12.05
C ARG A 119 -15.28 -27.10 10.69
N ILE A 120 -16.47 -27.17 10.13
CA ILE A 120 -16.85 -26.48 8.91
C ILE A 120 -17.49 -25.15 9.31
N TYR A 121 -17.05 -24.06 8.72
CA TYR A 121 -17.55 -22.72 9.02
C TYR A 121 -18.11 -22.04 7.78
N SER A 122 -19.28 -21.42 7.92
CA SER A 122 -19.78 -20.45 6.95
C SER A 122 -19.06 -19.13 7.15
N ARG A 123 -18.70 -18.47 6.04
CA ARG A 123 -18.08 -17.15 6.03
C ARG A 123 -18.93 -16.23 5.16
N ALA A 124 -19.31 -15.08 5.70
CA ALA A 124 -20.11 -14.09 5.00
C ALA A 124 -19.42 -12.73 5.06
N SER A 125 -19.58 -11.96 4.00
CA SER A 125 -19.11 -10.58 3.91
C SER A 125 -20.26 -9.72 3.42
N LEU A 126 -20.54 -8.63 4.12
CA LEU A 126 -21.53 -7.62 3.75
C LEU A 126 -20.78 -6.32 3.51
N SER A 127 -20.87 -5.76 2.31
CA SER A 127 -20.31 -4.44 2.02
C SER A 127 -21.44 -3.45 1.73
N GLU A 128 -21.37 -2.30 2.35
CA GLU A 128 -22.21 -1.14 2.07
C GLU A 128 -21.31 0.03 1.62
N MET A 129 -21.81 0.83 0.68
CA MET A 129 -21.08 1.88 -0.03
C MET A 129 -21.57 3.25 0.39
#